data_AF-A0A9Y2IAG3-F1
#
_entry.id   AF-A0A9Y2IAG3-F1
#
_cell.length_a   1.000
_cell.length_b   1.000
_cell.length_c   1.000
_cell.angle_alpha   90.00
_cell.angle_beta   90.00
_cell.angle_gamma   90.00
#
_symmetry.space_group_name_H-M   'P 1'
#
loop_
_entity.id
_entity.type
_entity.pdbx_description
1 polymer ?
#
loop_
_entity_poly.entity_id
_entity_poly.type
_entity_poly.pdbx_seq_one_letter_code
_entity_poly.pdbx_strand_id
1 'polypeptide(L)' 'MSTPRGIHKDLHPLIAAAQRQGWELRKGGKHWALLSPDGTDRVVFGNSPGDQRTVANTRSLLRQKGVDV' A
#
# COMPACT_ATOMS: atom_id res chain seq x y z
N MET A 1 6.20 -4.35 -12.44
CA MET A 1 6.88 -3.95 -11.18
C MET A 1 6.68 -5.07 -10.17
N SER A 2 7.75 -5.66 -9.63
CA SER A 2 7.65 -6.76 -8.66
C SER A 2 7.52 -6.22 -7.24
N THR A 3 6.46 -6.62 -6.52
CA THR A 3 6.27 -6.28 -5.11
C THR A 3 7.42 -6.85 -4.27
N PRO A 4 8.05 -6.06 -3.38
CA PRO A 4 9.21 -6.49 -2.63
C PRO A 4 8.90 -7.65 -1.66
N ARG A 5 9.88 -8.56 -1.51
CA ARG A 5 9.81 -9.69 -0.57
C ARG A 5 9.63 -9.15 0.87
N GLY A 6 8.71 -9.76 1.61
CA GLY A 6 8.38 -9.38 2.99
C GLY A 6 7.13 -8.52 3.15
N ILE A 7 6.38 -8.21 2.09
CA ILE A 7 5.02 -7.65 2.20
C ILE A 7 4.01 -8.78 2.25
N HIS A 8 3.01 -8.67 3.14
CA HIS A 8 1.90 -9.62 3.23
C HIS A 8 1.25 -9.85 1.85
N LYS A 9 1.04 -11.11 1.47
CA LYS A 9 0.56 -11.47 0.12
C LYS A 9 -0.75 -10.76 -0.26
N ASP A 10 -1.66 -10.56 0.70
CA ASP A 10 -2.95 -9.91 0.45
C ASP A 10 -2.85 -8.39 0.23
N LEU A 11 -1.70 -7.77 0.53
CA LEU A 11 -1.42 -6.38 0.16
C LEU A 11 -0.95 -6.26 -1.29
N HIS A 12 -0.46 -7.34 -1.92
CA HIS A 12 0.04 -7.30 -3.29
C HIS A 12 -0.99 -6.81 -4.30
N PRO A 13 -2.27 -7.29 -4.30
CA PRO A 13 -3.27 -6.75 -5.22
C PRO A 13 -3.57 -5.27 -4.97
N LEU A 14 -3.61 -4.82 -3.71
CA LEU A 14 -3.84 -3.41 -3.37
C LEU A 14 -2.71 -2.51 -3.87
N ILE A 15 -1.45 -2.94 -3.65
CA ILE A 15 -0.25 -2.23 -4.13
C ILE A 15 -0.24 -2.17 -5.65
N ALA A 16 -0.52 -3.28 -6.34
CA ALA A 16 -0.53 -3.33 -7.79
C ALA A 16 -1.61 -2.39 -8.37
N ALA A 17 -2.80 -2.36 -7.77
CA ALA A 17 -3.87 -1.47 -8.19
C ALA A 17 -3.52 0.01 -7.96
N ALA A 18 -2.91 0.36 -6.82
CA ALA A 18 -2.42 1.70 -6.56
C ALA A 18 -1.30 2.11 -7.54
N GLN A 19 -0.34 1.23 -7.82
CA GLN A 19 0.74 1.48 -8.78
C GLN A 19 0.24 1.72 -10.20
N ARG A 20 -0.80 1.00 -10.64
CA ARG A 20 -1.45 1.25 -11.95
C ARG A 20 -2.06 2.65 -12.03
N GLN A 21 -2.43 3.24 -10.90
CA GLN A 21 -2.97 4.59 -10.79
C GLN A 21 -1.89 5.64 -10.49
N GLY A 22 -0.61 5.28 -10.65
CA GLY A 22 0.52 6.20 -10.50
C GLY A 22 1.07 6.32 -9.08
N TRP A 23 0.59 5.53 -8.12
CA TRP A 23 1.12 5.56 -6.77
C TRP A 23 2.49 4.88 -6.68
N GLU A 24 3.42 5.48 -5.94
CA GLU A 24 4.77 4.96 -5.78
C GLU A 24 4.92 4.21 -4.44
N LEU A 25 5.40 2.98 -4.48
CA LEU A 25 5.71 2.21 -3.27
C LEU A 25 7.10 2.57 -2.76
N ARG A 26 7.19 3.09 -1.53
CA ARG A 26 8.44 3.38 -0.82
C ARG A 26 8.57 2.61 0.48
N LYS A 27 9.82 2.27 0.82
CA LYS A 27 10.16 1.66 2.11
C LYS A 27 10.59 2.75 3.10
N GLY A 28 9.88 2.87 4.21
CA GLY A 28 10.19 3.77 5.33
C GLY A 28 10.62 2.99 6.56
N GLY A 29 11.92 2.64 6.64
CA GLY A 29 12.47 1.88 7.77
C GLY A 29 11.77 0.54 7.97
N LYS A 30 10.94 0.46 9.02
CA LYS A 30 10.14 -0.72 9.39
C LYS A 30 8.83 -0.87 8.58
N HIS A 31 8.30 0.22 8.04
CA HIS A 31 6.99 0.24 7.36
C HIS A 31 7.14 0.52 5.87
N TRP A 32 6.09 0.22 5.11
CA TRP A 32 5.94 0.57 3.71
C TRP A 32 4.98 1.75 3.57
N ALA A 33 5.15 2.53 2.52
CA ALA A 33 4.27 3.65 2.19
C ALA A 33 3.95 3.65 0.69
N LEU A 34 2.69 3.89 0.34
CA LEU A 34 2.28 4.26 -1.00
C LEU A 34 2.15 5.78 -1.05
N LEU A 35 2.90 6.42 -1.96
CA LEU A 35 2.85 7.85 -2.21
C LEU A 35 1.95 8.11 -3.41
N SER A 36 1.05 9.08 -3.27
CA SER A 36 0.22 9.56 -4.37
C SER A 36 1.07 10.18 -5.50
N PRO A 37 0.61 10.10 -6.75
CA PRO A 37 1.31 10.69 -7.89
C PRO A 37 1.43 12.22 -7.79
N ASP A 38 0.54 12.89 -7.08
CA ASP A 38 0.58 14.34 -6.84
C ASP A 38 1.45 14.73 -5.62
N GLY A 39 1.94 13.75 -4.86
CA GLY A 39 2.76 13.94 -3.67
C GLY A 39 2.02 14.46 -2.43
N THR A 40 0.70 14.62 -2.50
CA THR A 40 -0.14 15.22 -1.43
C THR A 40 -0.50 14.20 -0.36
N ASP A 41 -0.75 12.97 -0.79
CA ASP A 41 -1.18 11.86 0.06
C ASP A 41 -0.15 10.74 0.18
N ARG A 42 -0.19 10.07 1.33
CA ARG A 42 0.54 8.83 1.57
C ARG A 42 -0.27 7.84 2.41
N VAL A 43 -0.16 6.56 2.10
CA VAL A 43 -0.74 5.46 2.88
C VAL A 43 0.38 4.60 3.44
N VAL A 44 0.56 4.62 4.77
CA VAL A 44 1.60 3.85 5.47
C VAL A 44 1.00 2.55 6.01
N PHE A 45 1.68 1.42 5.79
CA PHE A 45 1.26 0.12 6.28
C PHE A 45 2.44 -0.73 6.79
N GLY A 46 2.15 -1.56 7.79
CA GLY A 46 3.11 -2.51 8.34
C GLY A 46 3.32 -3.71 7.43
N ASN A 47 4.43 -4.44 7.62
CA ASN A 47 4.68 -5.71 6.91
C ASN A 47 4.30 -6.96 7.71
N SER A 48 3.83 -6.80 8.95
CA SER A 48 3.65 -7.88 9.92
C SER A 48 2.77 -9.00 9.36
N PRO A 49 3.29 -10.24 9.19
CA PRO A 49 2.60 -11.34 8.52
C PRO A 49 1.29 -11.82 9.16
N GLY A 50 1.00 -11.42 10.40
CA GLY A 50 -0.18 -11.84 11.15
C GLY A 50 -1.27 -10.77 11.31
N ASP A 51 -1.06 -9.56 10.78
CA ASP A 51 -1.99 -8.46 11.01
C ASP A 51 -3.03 -8.36 9.90
N GLN A 52 -4.10 -9.16 10.00
CA GLN A 52 -5.23 -9.09 9.07
C GLN A 52 -5.88 -7.69 9.07
N ARG A 53 -5.77 -6.92 10.16
CA ARG A 53 -6.30 -5.54 10.21
C ARG A 53 -5.51 -4.61 9.31
N THR A 54 -4.22 -4.85 9.11
CA THR A 54 -3.40 -4.04 8.20
C THR A 54 -3.94 -4.08 6.77
N VAL A 55 -4.40 -5.23 6.28
CA VAL A 55 -4.96 -5.35 4.91
C VAL A 55 -6.26 -4.55 4.79
N ALA A 56 -7.19 -4.74 5.73
CA ALA A 56 -8.47 -4.03 5.73
C ALA A 56 -8.29 -2.51 5.87
N ASN A 57 -7.43 -2.07 6.78
CA ASN A 57 -7.14 -0.65 6.98
C ASN A 57 -6.48 -0.03 5.75
N THR A 58 -5.49 -0.71 5.16
CA THR A 58 -4.81 -0.22 3.95
C THR A 58 -5.81 -0.07 2.80
N ARG A 59 -6.71 -1.05 2.61
CA ARG A 59 -7.75 -0.99 1.60
C ARG A 59 -8.69 0.21 1.81
N SER A 60 -9.19 0.37 3.04
CA SER A 60 -10.08 1.49 3.38
C SER A 60 -9.40 2.85 3.17
N LEU A 61 -8.14 2.98 3.56
CA LEU A 61 -7.36 4.20 3.34
C LEU A 61 -7.18 4.49 1.84
N LEU A 62 -6.80 3.48 1.04
CA LEU A 62 -6.66 3.64 -0.41
C LEU A 62 -7.97 4.09 -1.06
N ARG A 63 -9.11 3.49 -0.68
CA ARG A 63 -10.44 3.90 -1.17
C ARG A 63 -10.80 5.32 -0.76
N GLN A 64 -10.50 5.73 0.47
CA GLN A 64 -10.70 7.12 0.92
C GLN A 64 -9.87 8.11 0.11
N LYS A 65 -8.74 7.68 -0.45
CA LYS A 65 -7.87 8.48 -1.31
C LYS A 65 -8.20 8.34 -2.80
N GLY A 66 -9.35 7.77 -3.13
CA GLY A 66 -9.83 7.63 -4.51
C GLY A 66 -9.14 6.53 -5.32
N VAL A 67 -8.37 5.66 -4.67
CA VAL A 67 -7.73 4.52 -5.34
C VAL A 67 -8.72 3.38 -5.48
N ASP A 68 -8.93 2.93 -6.72
CA ASP A 68 -9.79 1.77 -7.00
C ASP A 68 -9.09 0.44 -6.65
N VAL A 69 -9.51 -0.19 -5.53
CA VAL A 69 -8.91 -1.41 -4.92
C VAL A 69 -9.90 -2.39 -4.28
#